data_AF-A0A9D6IWN6-F1
#
_entry.id   AF-A0A9D6IWN6-F1
#
_cell.length_a   1.000
_cell.length_b   1.000
_cell.length_c   1.000
_cell.angle_alpha   90.00
_cell.angle_beta   90.00
_cell.angle_gamma   90.00
#
_symmetry.space_group_name_H-M   'P 1'
#
loop_
_entity.id
_entity.type
_entity.pdbx_description
1 polymer ?
#
loop_
_entity_poly.entity_id
_entity_poly.type
_entity_poly.pdbx_seq_one_letter_code
_entity_poly.pdbx_strand_id
1 'polypeptide(L)'
;MSSKRRCLYGGSCAGVRFPMPDDPGVYYARKDRYVPCSRLVCLDCGAEVRHWDGVRFAEGADGREAALYELATPEHELLITGEIAAQTRAYLCRCGKFATAGVYDLGRGDEPLNWECAGHPEPGPQPHDGRRGIEG
;
A
#
# COMPACT_ATOMS: atom_id res chain seq x y z
N MET A 1 -17.57 -17.90 9.96
CA MET A 1 -16.25 -17.47 9.49
C MET A 1 -16.47 -16.41 8.42
N SER A 2 -16.17 -15.14 8.69
CA SER A 2 -16.33 -14.06 7.69
C SER A 2 -15.31 -14.26 6.58
N SER A 3 -15.77 -14.40 5.33
CA SER A 3 -14.93 -14.61 4.16
C SER A 3 -14.22 -13.30 3.81
N LYS A 4 -12.93 -13.19 4.14
CA LYS A 4 -12.12 -12.01 3.78
C LYS A 4 -12.09 -11.83 2.26
N ARG A 5 -12.41 -10.62 1.78
CA ARG A 5 -12.42 -10.30 0.33
C ARG A 5 -11.02 -9.92 -0.12
N ARG A 6 -10.60 -10.32 -1.31
CA ARG A 6 -9.26 -10.00 -1.83
C ARG A 6 -9.35 -8.97 -2.95
N CYS A 7 -8.36 -8.08 -3.02
CA CYS A 7 -8.20 -7.17 -4.15
C CYS A 7 -8.09 -7.96 -5.46
N LEU A 8 -8.65 -7.40 -6.52
CA LEU A 8 -8.44 -7.85 -7.89
C LEU A 8 -6.93 -7.88 -8.16
N TYR A 9 -6.49 -8.92 -8.87
CA TYR A 9 -5.07 -9.20 -9.15
C TYR A 9 -4.17 -9.40 -7.91
N GLY A 10 -4.78 -9.56 -6.73
CA GLY A 10 -4.04 -9.77 -5.49
C GLY A 10 -3.48 -8.48 -4.89
N GLY A 11 -3.94 -7.30 -5.28
CA GLY A 11 -3.48 -6.02 -4.72
C GLY A 11 -2.20 -5.49 -5.38
N SER A 12 -1.91 -4.21 -5.12
CA SER A 12 -0.82 -3.49 -5.79
C SER A 12 -0.31 -2.36 -4.92
N CYS A 13 0.99 -2.08 -5.06
CA CYS A 13 1.61 -0.84 -4.67
C CYS A 13 1.24 0.25 -5.68
N ALA A 14 0.90 1.43 -5.19
CA ALA A 14 0.63 2.60 -6.01
C ALA A 14 1.36 3.84 -5.52
N GLY A 15 1.60 4.73 -6.47
CA GLY A 15 2.05 6.10 -6.25
C GLY A 15 1.06 6.96 -5.47
N VAL A 16 1.54 8.15 -5.07
CA VAL A 16 0.78 9.11 -4.27
C VAL A 16 -0.44 9.70 -4.97
N ARG A 17 -0.53 9.66 -6.31
CA ARG A 17 -1.74 10.11 -7.02
C ARG A 17 -2.94 9.21 -6.77
N PHE A 18 -2.72 7.99 -6.28
CA PHE A 18 -3.76 7.07 -5.84
C PHE A 18 -3.79 7.09 -4.31
N PRO A 19 -4.75 7.81 -3.69
CA PRO A 19 -4.81 7.91 -2.24
C PRO A 19 -4.97 6.54 -1.61
N MET A 20 -4.20 6.25 -0.56
CA MET A 20 -4.39 5.02 0.18
C MET A 20 -5.71 5.12 0.96
N PRO A 21 -6.58 4.10 0.92
CA PRO A 21 -7.81 4.12 1.71
C PRO A 21 -7.52 4.03 3.21
N ASP A 22 -8.09 4.94 4.00
CA ASP A 22 -8.05 4.87 5.47
C ASP A 22 -8.92 3.73 6.02
N ASP A 23 -10.02 3.41 5.33
CA ASP A 23 -10.89 2.29 5.70
C ASP A 23 -10.29 0.96 5.22
N PRO A 24 -9.91 0.05 6.14
CA PRO A 24 -9.32 -1.24 5.78
C PRO A 24 -10.29 -2.16 5.02
N GLY A 25 -11.60 -1.88 5.01
CA GLY A 25 -12.62 -2.61 4.24
C GLY A 25 -12.69 -2.21 2.76
N VAL A 26 -12.06 -1.11 2.36
CA VAL A 26 -12.00 -0.67 0.96
C VAL A 26 -10.96 -1.50 0.20
N TYR A 27 -11.36 -2.06 -0.95
CA TYR A 27 -10.51 -2.93 -1.76
C TYR A 27 -10.77 -2.73 -3.26
N TYR A 28 -9.79 -3.10 -4.08
CA TYR A 28 -9.91 -3.03 -5.52
C TYR A 28 -10.80 -4.15 -6.06
N ALA A 29 -12.07 -3.86 -6.39
CA ALA A 29 -13.04 -4.88 -6.78
C ALA A 29 -13.35 -4.90 -8.29
N ARG A 30 -13.10 -3.80 -9.01
CA ARG A 30 -13.53 -3.62 -10.41
C ARG A 30 -12.44 -2.93 -11.22
N LYS A 31 -12.21 -3.36 -12.47
CA LYS A 31 -11.10 -2.91 -13.34
C LYS A 31 -11.17 -1.43 -13.75
N ASP A 32 -12.35 -0.82 -13.69
CA ASP A 32 -12.62 0.55 -14.15
C ASP A 32 -12.26 1.63 -13.12
N ARG A 33 -12.08 1.25 -11.85
CA ARG A 33 -11.74 2.18 -10.76
C ARG A 33 -10.60 1.59 -9.92
N TYR A 34 -9.37 1.97 -10.26
CA TYR A 34 -8.20 1.53 -9.51
C TYR A 34 -8.25 2.02 -8.06
N VAL A 35 -7.92 1.11 -7.14
CA VAL A 35 -7.81 1.37 -5.70
C VAL A 35 -6.54 0.69 -5.20
N PRO A 36 -5.60 1.41 -4.55
CA PRO A 36 -4.42 0.78 -3.96
C PRO A 36 -4.79 -0.09 -2.76
N CYS A 37 -3.96 -1.09 -2.49
CA CYS A 37 -4.23 -2.06 -1.42
C CYS A 37 -3.54 -1.62 -0.12
N SER A 38 -4.32 -1.21 0.89
CA SER A 38 -3.82 -0.87 2.24
C SER A 38 -3.47 -2.09 3.09
N ARG A 39 -3.66 -3.31 2.55
CA ARG A 39 -3.51 -4.58 3.26
C ARG A 39 -2.57 -5.55 2.54
N LEU A 40 -1.43 -5.06 2.07
CA LEU A 40 -0.42 -5.93 1.48
C LEU A 40 0.30 -6.73 2.58
N VAL A 41 0.63 -7.98 2.30
CA VAL A 41 1.45 -8.88 3.13
C VAL A 41 2.58 -9.43 2.28
N CYS A 42 3.76 -9.59 2.89
CA CYS A 42 4.87 -10.25 2.24
C CYS A 42 4.73 -11.78 2.39
N LEU A 43 4.77 -12.49 1.27
CA LEU A 43 4.64 -13.95 1.26
C LEU A 43 5.87 -14.67 1.83
N ASP A 44 7.04 -14.01 1.87
CA ASP A 44 8.26 -14.64 2.39
C ASP A 44 8.30 -14.68 3.92
N CYS A 45 7.83 -13.61 4.60
CA CYS A 45 7.90 -13.50 6.06
C CYS A 45 6.54 -13.36 6.76
N GLY A 46 5.45 -13.24 5.99
CA GLY A 46 4.08 -13.13 6.51
C GLY A 46 3.71 -11.79 7.16
N ALA A 47 4.62 -10.81 7.16
CA ALA A 47 4.38 -9.50 7.76
C ALA A 47 3.57 -8.58 6.83
N GLU A 48 2.67 -7.77 7.40
CA GLU A 48 1.98 -6.71 6.64
C GLU A 48 3.01 -5.69 6.13
N VAL A 49 2.86 -5.23 4.90
CA VAL A 49 3.74 -4.23 4.29
C VAL A 49 3.29 -2.86 4.76
N ARG A 50 4.21 -2.10 5.34
CA ARG A 50 3.98 -0.71 5.75
C ARG A 50 4.21 0.22 4.57
N HIS A 51 3.57 1.38 4.57
CA HIS A 51 3.78 2.40 3.56
C HIS A 51 3.80 3.81 4.16
N TRP A 52 4.48 4.73 3.47
CA TRP A 52 4.55 6.14 3.85
C TRP A 52 4.56 7.03 2.62
N ASP A 53 3.72 8.07 2.64
CA ASP A 53 3.63 9.07 1.58
C ASP A 53 4.69 10.16 1.82
N GLY A 54 5.24 10.69 0.74
CA GLY A 54 6.27 11.73 0.81
C GLY A 54 7.67 11.22 1.15
N VAL A 55 7.86 9.90 1.16
CA VAL A 55 9.12 9.23 1.49
C VAL A 55 9.62 8.45 0.28
N ARG A 56 10.94 8.49 0.06
CA ARG A 56 11.66 7.63 -0.88
C ARG A 56 12.83 6.97 -0.16
N PHE A 57 13.01 5.67 -0.35
CA PHE A 57 14.24 4.99 0.07
C PHE A 57 15.35 5.22 -0.96
N ALA A 58 16.55 5.56 -0.50
CA ALA A 58 17.73 5.65 -1.34
C ALA A 58 18.21 4.24 -1.73
N GLU A 59 18.72 4.09 -2.95
CA GLU A 59 19.34 2.84 -3.39
C GLU A 59 20.63 2.60 -2.57
N GLY A 60 20.78 1.39 -2.03
CA GLY A 60 21.94 1.02 -1.19
C GLY A 60 21.72 1.16 0.31
N ALA A 61 20.47 1.13 0.78
CA ALA A 61 20.17 1.16 2.21
C ALA A 61 20.89 0.02 2.99
N ASP A 62 21.58 0.41 4.07
CA ASP A 62 22.61 -0.37 4.77
C ASP A 62 22.06 -1.52 5.65
N GLY A 63 20.94 -2.16 5.28
CA GLY A 63 20.32 -3.22 6.07
C GLY A 63 19.58 -2.75 7.34
N ARG A 64 19.29 -1.45 7.44
CA ARG A 64 18.55 -0.84 8.57
C ARG A 64 17.02 -0.89 8.40
N GLU A 65 16.54 -1.37 7.26
CA GLU A 65 15.14 -1.39 6.88
C GLU A 65 14.29 -2.26 7.80
N ALA A 66 14.84 -3.37 8.30
CA ALA A 66 14.13 -4.19 9.29
C ALA A 66 13.90 -3.43 10.61
N ALA A 67 14.83 -2.55 11.01
CA ALA A 67 14.67 -1.72 12.20
C ALA A 67 13.65 -0.60 11.95
N LEU A 68 13.69 0.04 10.77
CA LEU A 68 12.71 1.04 10.34
C LEU A 68 11.28 0.47 10.35
N TYR A 69 11.12 -0.78 9.93
CA TYR A 69 9.82 -1.44 9.95
C TYR A 69 9.21 -1.52 11.37
N GLU A 70 10.02 -1.65 12.42
CA GLU A 70 9.50 -1.77 13.79
C GLU A 70 9.06 -0.42 14.38
N LEU A 71 9.46 0.70 13.78
CA LEU A 71 9.14 2.04 14.28
C LEU A 71 7.71 2.46 13.91
N ALA A 72 6.99 3.00 14.89
CA ALA A 72 5.57 3.33 14.75
C ALA A 72 5.30 4.52 13.82
N THR A 73 6.24 5.46 13.70
CA THR A 73 6.10 6.66 12.87
C THR A 73 7.44 7.05 12.24
N PRO A 74 7.51 7.24 10.91
CA PRO A 74 8.74 7.59 10.20
C PRO A 74 9.23 9.01 10.53
N GLU A 75 8.37 9.83 11.16
CA GLU A 75 8.60 11.23 11.52
C GLU A 75 9.82 11.42 12.43
N HIS A 76 10.26 10.37 13.13
CA HIS A 76 11.41 10.41 14.02
C HIS A 76 12.73 9.90 13.39
N GLU A 77 12.70 9.34 12.17
CA GLU A 77 13.88 8.79 11.46
C GLU A 77 13.96 9.21 9.98
N LEU A 78 13.46 10.40 9.63
CA LEU A 78 13.53 11.02 8.29
C LEU A 78 14.95 11.09 7.66
N LEU A 79 16.02 10.62 8.33
CA LEU A 79 17.41 10.88 7.98
C LEU A 79 18.30 9.65 7.74
N ILE A 80 17.84 8.43 7.99
CA ILE A 80 18.78 7.29 8.01
C ILE A 80 18.94 6.59 6.65
N THR A 81 17.93 6.61 5.76
CA THR A 81 18.05 5.96 4.42
C THR A 81 17.20 6.60 3.32
N GLY A 82 16.49 7.71 3.56
CA GLY A 82 15.52 8.23 2.60
C GLY A 82 15.53 9.75 2.44
N GLU A 83 15.07 10.23 1.29
CA GLU A 83 14.89 11.65 0.99
C GLU A 83 13.40 12.03 1.14
N ILE A 84 13.13 13.25 1.62
CA ILE A 84 11.79 13.83 1.53
C ILE A 84 11.45 13.98 0.05
N ALA A 85 10.53 13.17 -0.42
CA ALA A 85 10.10 13.12 -1.80
C ALA A 85 8.58 13.13 -1.81
N ALA A 86 7.99 14.33 -1.67
CA ALA A 86 6.54 14.56 -1.58
C ALA A 86 5.71 13.87 -2.69
N GLN A 87 6.36 13.50 -3.79
CA GLN A 87 5.79 12.89 -4.98
C GLN A 87 5.96 11.36 -5.03
N THR A 88 6.38 10.71 -3.93
CA THR A 88 6.59 9.26 -3.87
C THR A 88 5.91 8.64 -2.67
N ARG A 89 5.65 7.33 -2.76
CA ARG A 89 5.22 6.48 -1.66
C ARG A 89 6.24 5.35 -1.47
N ALA A 90 6.73 5.23 -0.25
CA ALA A 90 7.60 4.14 0.16
C ALA A 90 6.76 2.96 0.66
N TYR A 91 7.23 1.74 0.40
CA TYR A 91 6.68 0.49 0.93
C TYR A 91 7.79 -0.33 1.55
N LEU A 92 7.54 -0.92 2.72
CA LEU A 92 8.55 -1.66 3.45
C LEU A 92 7.97 -2.91 4.12
N CYS A 93 8.70 -4.01 3.96
CA CYS A 93 8.45 -5.25 4.65
C CYS A 93 9.41 -5.43 5.82
N ARG A 94 8.99 -6.19 6.84
CA ARG A 94 9.81 -6.61 7.97
C ARG A 94 11.11 -7.31 7.58
N CYS A 95 11.11 -8.05 6.47
CA CYS A 95 12.33 -8.73 5.98
C CYS A 95 13.32 -7.79 5.27
N GLY A 96 13.09 -6.47 5.30
CA GLY A 96 13.96 -5.46 4.70
C GLY A 96 13.71 -5.21 3.21
N LYS A 97 12.85 -6.00 2.55
CA LYS A 97 12.42 -5.71 1.18
C LYS A 97 11.63 -4.41 1.15
N PHE A 98 11.95 -3.54 0.19
CA PHE A 98 11.27 -2.25 0.02
C PHE A 98 10.99 -1.93 -1.45
N ALA A 99 10.05 -1.00 -1.67
CA ALA A 99 9.78 -0.38 -2.95
C ALA A 99 9.54 1.12 -2.78
N THR A 100 9.82 1.89 -3.83
CA THR A 100 9.34 3.26 -3.95
C THR A 100 8.49 3.37 -5.20
N ALA A 101 7.25 3.85 -5.04
CA ALA A 101 6.37 4.18 -6.14
C ALA A 101 6.35 5.70 -6.36
N GLY A 102 6.71 6.15 -7.57
CA GLY A 102 6.56 7.52 -8.02
C GLY A 102 5.09 7.92 -8.22
N VAL A 103 4.83 9.16 -8.63
CA VAL A 103 3.48 9.78 -8.65
C VAL A 103 2.41 8.89 -9.27
N TYR A 104 2.69 8.30 -10.43
CA TYR A 104 1.74 7.55 -11.26
C TYR A 104 1.97 6.04 -11.24
N ASP A 105 2.94 5.56 -10.46
CA ASP A 105 3.36 4.18 -10.54
C ASP A 105 2.24 3.26 -10.05
N LEU A 106 2.01 2.21 -10.82
CA LEU A 106 1.06 1.14 -10.56
C LEU A 106 1.82 -0.17 -10.69
N GLY A 107 2.32 -0.67 -9.57
CA GLY A 107 3.11 -1.90 -9.52
C GLY A 107 2.40 -2.94 -8.69
N ARG A 108 2.24 -4.16 -9.23
CA ARG A 108 2.26 -5.33 -8.35
C ARG A 108 3.71 -5.41 -7.92
N GLY A 109 4.03 -5.14 -6.65
CA GLY A 109 5.40 -4.89 -6.18
C GLY A 109 6.38 -5.68 -7.02
N ASP A 110 7.18 -4.97 -7.83
CA ASP A 110 7.88 -5.52 -8.98
C ASP A 110 8.53 -6.85 -8.58
N GLU A 111 8.51 -7.86 -9.45
CA GLU A 111 9.27 -9.10 -9.22
C GLU A 111 10.71 -8.69 -8.92
N PRO A 112 11.10 -8.63 -7.63
CA PRO A 112 11.13 -9.76 -6.70
C PRO A 112 10.44 -9.59 -5.31
N LEU A 113 9.44 -8.71 -5.15
CA LEU A 113 8.94 -8.38 -3.79
C LEU A 113 8.02 -9.42 -3.13
N ASN A 114 7.34 -10.29 -3.90
CA ASN A 114 6.45 -11.35 -3.38
C ASN A 114 5.38 -10.82 -2.41
N TRP A 115 4.72 -9.70 -2.72
CA TRP A 115 3.66 -9.13 -1.88
C TRP A 115 2.26 -9.42 -2.45
N GLU A 116 1.29 -9.73 -1.58
CA GLU A 116 -0.11 -9.92 -1.98
C GLU A 116 -1.10 -9.27 -0.99
N CYS A 117 -2.35 -9.13 -1.40
CA CYS A 117 -3.44 -8.69 -0.56
C CYS A 117 -3.74 -9.75 0.51
N ALA A 118 -3.63 -9.36 1.77
CA ALA A 118 -3.95 -10.16 2.97
C ALA A 118 -5.45 -10.40 3.19
N GLY A 119 -6.28 -9.78 2.34
CA GLY A 119 -7.72 -9.77 2.45
C GLY A 119 -8.25 -8.63 3.32
N HIS A 120 -9.42 -8.14 2.96
CA HIS A 120 -10.13 -7.03 3.58
C HIS A 120 -11.31 -7.55 4.41
N PRO A 121 -11.59 -6.95 5.57
CA PRO A 121 -12.79 -7.23 6.35
C PRO A 121 -14.04 -6.89 5.52
N GLU A 122 -15.20 -7.36 5.97
CA GLU A 122 -16.45 -6.88 5.39
C GLU A 122 -16.50 -5.35 5.51
N PRO A 123 -16.80 -4.64 4.41
CA PRO A 123 -16.74 -3.21 4.39
C PRO A 123 -17.84 -2.66 5.30
N GLY A 124 -17.56 -1.53 5.95
CA GLY A 124 -18.64 -0.60 6.26
C GLY A 124 -19.36 -0.20 4.96
N PRO A 125 -20.57 0.37 5.02
CA PRO A 125 -21.30 0.77 3.82
C PRO A 125 -20.40 1.61 2.90
N GLN A 126 -20.10 1.08 1.72
CA GLN A 126 -19.40 1.85 0.68
C GLN A 126 -20.23 3.10 0.41
N PRO A 127 -19.64 4.31 0.36
CA PRO A 127 -20.35 5.47 -0.14
C PRO A 127 -20.82 5.13 -1.54
N HIS A 128 -22.13 4.94 -1.64
CA HIS A 128 -22.80 4.61 -2.88
C HIS A 128 -22.52 5.81 -3.77
N ASP A 129 -21.84 5.62 -4.91
CA ASP A 129 -21.76 6.63 -5.95
C ASP A 129 -23.19 7.12 -6.18
N GLY A 130 -23.40 8.42 -5.97
CA GLY A 130 -24.70 9.10 -6.00
C GLY A 130 -25.36 9.09 -7.38
N ARG A 131 -25.64 7.92 -7.95
CA ARG A 131 -26.58 7.74 -9.05
C ARG A 131 -27.93 7.29 -8.49
N ARG A 132 -28.59 8.18 -7.74
CA ARG A 132 -30.05 8.34 -7.88
C ARG A 132 -30.18 9.38 -8.99
N GLY A 133 -30.50 8.98 -10.20
CA GLY A 133 -31.88 8.76 -10.57
C GLY A 133 -32.27 9.95 -11.43
N ILE A 134 -32.06 9.82 -12.74
CA ILE A 134 -32.83 10.59 -13.72
C ILE A 134 -34.26 10.05 -13.62
N GLU A 135 -35.11 10.75 -12.89
CA GLU A 135 -36.56 10.59 -12.96
C GLU A 135 -37.17 11.95 -13.30
N GLY A 136 -37.97 11.98 -14.37
CA GLY A 136 -38.96 13.02 -14.68
C GLY A 136 -38.52 14.07 -15.68
#